data_AF-A0A2R6LAM4-F1
#
_entry.id   AF-A0A2R6LAM4-F1
#
_cell.length_a   1.000
_cell.length_b   1.000
_cell.length_c   1.000
_cell.angle_alpha   90.00
_cell.angle_beta   90.00
_cell.angle_gamma   90.00
#
_symmetry.space_group_name_H-M   'P 1'
#
loop_
_entity.id
_entity.type
_entity.pdbx_description
1 polymer ?
#
loop_
_entity_poly.entity_id
_entity_poly.type
_entity_poly.pdbx_seq_one_letter_code
_entity_poly.pdbx_strand_id
1 'polypeptide(L)'
;MDPVTVTKAPGETLSVSADVANVGEVSGDAEVAFTLNGDAVATQTVPLDAGEITQVTFEVAVPDQTGEYVHAVETDGSIADGTLIVDGSEGNATSVTVVQEPDTRYTASD
;
A
#
# COMPACT_ATOMS: atom_id res chain seq x y z
N MET A 1 1.65 0.15 -12.38
CA MET A 1 1.14 0.79 -11.16
C MET A 1 2.16 1.86 -10.80
N ASP A 2 1.72 3.10 -10.57
CA ASP A 2 2.62 4.10 -9.98
C ASP A 2 3.11 3.58 -8.63
N PRO A 3 4.39 3.80 -8.26
CA PRO A 3 4.91 3.33 -6.98
C PRO A 3 4.07 3.93 -5.85
N VAL A 4 3.46 3.05 -5.05
CA VAL A 4 2.66 3.47 -3.90
C VAL A 4 3.63 3.73 -2.75
N THR A 5 3.85 5.01 -2.44
CA THR A 5 4.57 5.40 -1.23
C THR A 5 3.59 5.61 -0.09
N VAL A 6 3.79 4.89 1.01
CA VAL A 6 2.98 4.95 2.23
C VAL A 6 3.90 5.28 3.41
N THR A 7 3.45 6.19 4.29
CA THR A 7 4.16 6.52 5.52
C THR A 7 3.35 6.04 6.73
N LYS A 8 4.00 5.34 7.66
CA LYS A 8 3.38 4.76 8.87
C LYS A 8 4.29 4.86 10.09
N ALA A 9 3.70 4.90 11.27
CA ALA A 9 4.46 4.84 12.51
C ALA A 9 4.84 3.38 12.87
N PRO A 10 5.96 3.17 13.58
CA PRO A 10 6.32 1.90 14.19
C PRO A 10 5.16 1.22 14.90
N GLY A 11 4.95 -0.08 14.67
CA GLY A 11 3.91 -0.87 15.33
C GLY A 11 2.47 -0.61 14.84
N GLU A 12 2.25 0.29 13.87
CA GLU A 12 0.97 0.37 13.17
C GLU A 12 0.71 -0.87 12.31
N THR A 13 -0.52 -1.01 11.80
CA THR A 13 -0.86 -2.02 10.79
C THR A 13 -0.83 -1.39 9.40
N LEU A 14 -0.07 -1.99 8.51
CA LEU A 14 -0.09 -1.70 7.09
C LEU A 14 -1.09 -2.65 6.41
N SER A 15 -2.07 -2.09 5.71
CA SER A 15 -3.02 -2.83 4.89
C SER A 15 -2.68 -2.63 3.41
N VAL A 16 -2.39 -3.73 2.71
CA VAL A 16 -2.10 -3.74 1.27
C VAL A 16 -3.08 -4.66 0.59
N SER A 17 -3.70 -4.19 -0.49
CA SER A 17 -4.61 -4.98 -1.31
C SER A 17 -4.10 -5.10 -2.74
N ALA A 18 -4.36 -6.24 -3.37
CA ALA A 18 -3.98 -6.51 -4.75
C ALA A 18 -5.07 -7.34 -5.43
N ASP A 19 -5.30 -7.07 -6.72
CA ASP A 19 -6.18 -7.88 -7.55
C ASP A 19 -5.36 -8.98 -8.22
N VAL A 20 -5.74 -10.23 -8.00
CA VAL A 20 -5.08 -11.42 -8.55
C VAL A 20 -6.01 -12.05 -9.57
N ALA A 21 -5.52 -12.21 -10.80
CA ALA A 21 -6.30 -12.69 -11.93
C ALA A 21 -5.74 -14.01 -12.48
N ASN A 22 -6.60 -15.00 -12.65
CA ASN A 22 -6.27 -16.20 -13.43
C ASN A 22 -6.59 -15.96 -14.90
N VAL A 23 -5.57 -15.63 -15.70
CA VAL A 23 -5.70 -15.39 -17.14
C VAL A 23 -5.73 -16.68 -17.99
N GLY A 24 -5.63 -17.84 -17.35
CA GLY A 24 -5.69 -19.15 -17.99
C GLY A 24 -7.12 -19.66 -18.20
N GLU A 25 -7.23 -20.77 -18.94
CA GLU A 25 -8.51 -21.43 -19.25
C GLU A 25 -8.88 -22.53 -18.23
N VAL A 26 -8.07 -22.73 -17.20
CA VAL A 26 -8.23 -23.80 -16.20
C VAL A 26 -8.19 -23.20 -14.81
N SER A 27 -9.06 -23.69 -13.93
CA SER A 27 -9.05 -23.35 -12.50
C SER A 27 -7.75 -23.81 -11.82
N GLY A 28 -7.22 -23.02 -10.91
CA GLY A 28 -6.02 -23.36 -10.15
C GLY A 28 -5.89 -22.55 -8.87
N ASP A 29 -4.92 -22.94 -8.04
CA ASP A 29 -4.56 -22.20 -6.84
C ASP A 29 -3.43 -21.23 -7.17
N ALA A 30 -3.62 -19.96 -6.84
CA ALA A 30 -2.59 -18.94 -6.91
C ALA A 30 -1.96 -18.74 -5.53
N GLU A 31 -0.63 -18.88 -5.44
CA GLU A 31 0.11 -18.49 -4.24
C GLU A 31 0.48 -17.01 -4.35
N VAL A 32 0.09 -16.24 -3.34
CA VAL A 32 0.35 -14.81 -3.25
C VAL A 32 1.18 -14.56 -2.00
N ALA A 33 2.39 -14.06 -2.18
CA ALA A 33 3.29 -13.68 -1.10
C ALA A 33 3.30 -12.15 -0.93
N PHE A 34 3.30 -11.70 0.31
CA PHE A 34 3.62 -10.33 0.66
C PHE A 34 5.03 -10.30 1.26
N THR A 35 5.90 -9.50 0.66
CA THR A 35 7.31 -9.38 1.05
C THR A 35 7.64 -7.98 1.53
N LEU A 36 8.59 -7.90 2.48
CA LEU A 36 9.14 -6.67 3.00
C LEU A 36 10.67 -6.73 2.86
N ASN A 37 11.26 -5.79 2.13
CA ASN A 37 12.67 -5.81 1.71
C ASN A 37 13.09 -7.13 1.01
N GLY A 38 12.14 -7.79 0.34
CA GLY A 38 12.36 -9.08 -0.32
C GLY A 38 12.20 -10.31 0.60
N ASP A 39 11.96 -10.12 1.90
CA ASP A 39 11.66 -11.21 2.83
C ASP A 39 10.15 -11.46 2.88
N ALA A 40 9.71 -12.69 2.65
CA ALA A 40 8.30 -13.08 2.78
C ALA A 40 7.84 -13.03 4.23
N VAL A 41 6.86 -12.16 4.52
CA VAL A 41 6.29 -12.00 5.86
C VAL A 41 4.86 -12.54 5.96
N ALA A 42 4.15 -12.69 4.83
CA ALA A 42 2.86 -13.34 4.77
C ALA A 42 2.64 -14.03 3.42
N THR A 43 1.87 -15.11 3.41
CA THR A 43 1.49 -15.84 2.19
C THR A 43 0.03 -16.24 2.28
N GLN A 44 -0.69 -16.14 1.16
CA GLN A 44 -2.07 -16.57 1.01
C GLN A 44 -2.20 -17.42 -0.25
N THR A 45 -2.95 -18.52 -0.15
CA THR A 45 -3.31 -19.34 -1.31
C THR A 45 -4.76 -19.06 -1.66
N VAL A 46 -5.01 -18.69 -2.91
CA VAL A 46 -6.35 -18.31 -3.39
C VAL A 46 -6.74 -19.20 -4.56
N PRO A 47 -7.84 -19.98 -4.44
CA PRO A 47 -8.38 -20.70 -5.57
C PRO A 47 -9.04 -19.70 -6.54
N LEU A 48 -8.73 -19.83 -7.83
CA LEU A 48 -9.27 -18.99 -8.90
C LEU A 48 -9.76 -19.86 -10.06
N ASP A 49 -11.02 -19.67 -10.43
CA ASP A 49 -11.57 -20.24 -11.66
C ASP A 49 -10.94 -19.60 -12.90
N ALA A 50 -11.15 -20.23 -14.07
CA ALA A 50 -10.66 -19.72 -15.34
C ALA A 50 -11.22 -18.32 -15.64
N GLY A 51 -10.34 -17.33 -15.82
CA GLY A 51 -10.73 -15.94 -16.06
C GLY A 51 -11.18 -15.17 -14.81
N GLU A 52 -11.14 -15.78 -13.62
CA GLU A 52 -11.57 -15.12 -12.38
C GLU A 52 -10.53 -14.10 -11.89
N ILE A 53 -11.02 -13.03 -11.24
CA ILE A 53 -10.22 -12.04 -10.55
C ILE A 53 -10.70 -11.97 -9.10
N THR A 54 -9.80 -12.15 -8.15
CA THR A 54 -10.07 -12.01 -6.72
C THR A 54 -9.15 -10.97 -6.12
N GLN A 55 -9.71 -10.13 -5.24
CA GLN A 55 -8.93 -9.19 -4.44
C GLN A 55 -8.41 -9.89 -3.18
N VAL A 56 -7.12 -9.79 -2.95
CA VAL A 56 -6.47 -10.22 -1.71
C VAL A 56 -6.08 -9.01 -0.89
N THR A 57 -6.15 -9.16 0.43
CA THR A 57 -5.73 -8.13 1.39
C THR A 57 -4.76 -8.75 2.39
N PHE A 58 -3.64 -8.06 2.61
CA PHE A 58 -2.66 -8.38 3.64
C PHE A 58 -2.70 -7.30 4.71
N GLU A 59 -2.74 -7.73 5.97
CA GLU A 59 -2.59 -6.87 7.14
C GLU A 59 -1.30 -7.28 7.85
N VAL A 60 -0.28 -6.43 7.78
CA VAL A 60 1.05 -6.70 8.34
C VAL A 60 1.42 -5.64 9.36
N ALA A 61 2.15 -6.05 10.41
CA ALA A 61 2.68 -5.10 11.38
C ALA A 61 3.83 -4.29 10.74
N VAL A 62 3.78 -2.97 10.92
CA VAL A 62 4.85 -2.06 10.51
C VAL A 62 6.07 -2.29 11.40
N PRO A 63 7.29 -2.42 10.83
CA PRO A 63 8.51 -2.60 11.61
C PRO A 63 8.68 -1.55 12.71
N ASP A 64 9.23 -1.96 13.86
CA ASP A 64 9.52 -1.03 14.95
C ASP A 64 10.64 -0.03 14.61
N GLN A 65 11.51 -0.44 13.67
CA GLN A 65 12.63 0.38 13.23
C GLN A 65 12.17 1.39 12.17
N THR A 66 12.53 2.65 12.38
CA THR A 66 12.32 3.72 11.40
C THR A 66 13.21 3.53 10.19
N GLY A 67 12.71 3.87 9.00
CA GLY A 67 13.47 3.78 7.76
C GLY A 67 12.58 3.56 6.55
N GLU A 68 13.22 3.38 5.40
CA GLU A 68 12.54 3.01 4.16
C GLU A 68 12.58 1.49 3.99
N TYR A 69 11.42 0.94 3.63
CA TYR A 69 11.19 -0.47 3.37
C TYR A 69 10.52 -0.60 2.01
N VAL A 70 10.92 -1.59 1.22
CA VAL A 70 10.20 -1.95 0.00
C VAL A 70 9.18 -3.01 0.37
N HIS A 71 7.91 -2.79 0.06
CA HIS A 71 6.90 -3.84 0.17
C HIS A 71 6.53 -4.32 -1.22
N ALA A 72 6.24 -5.61 -1.35
CA ALA A 72 5.76 -6.16 -2.61
C ALA A 72 4.69 -7.23 -2.39
N VAL A 73 3.76 -7.32 -3.34
CA VAL A 73 2.88 -8.46 -3.51
C VAL A 73 3.36 -9.24 -4.73
N GLU A 74 3.66 -10.51 -4.52
CA GLU A 74 4.28 -11.39 -5.51
C GLU A 74 3.40 -12.60 -5.75
N THR A 75 3.28 -12.97 -7.01
CA THR A 75 2.67 -14.21 -7.50
C THR A 75 3.64 -14.85 -8.50
N ASP A 76 3.41 -16.09 -8.90
CA ASP A 76 4.28 -16.80 -9.85
C ASP A 76 4.56 -16.04 -11.17
N GLY A 77 3.65 -15.15 -11.58
CA GLY A 77 3.74 -14.44 -12.86
C GLY A 77 3.87 -12.93 -12.76
N SER A 78 3.79 -12.32 -11.58
CA SER A 78 3.72 -10.86 -11.43
C SER A 78 4.15 -10.39 -10.05
N ILE A 79 4.78 -9.23 -10.02
CA ILE A 79 5.24 -8.53 -8.82
C ILE A 79 4.67 -7.11 -8.88
N ALA A 80 4.09 -6.66 -7.77
CA ALA A 80 3.67 -5.28 -7.57
C ALA A 80 4.32 -4.74 -6.30
N ASP A 81 5.25 -3.80 -6.45
CA ASP A 81 6.01 -3.21 -5.35
C ASP A 81 5.63 -1.75 -5.06
N GLY A 82 5.98 -1.32 -3.85
CA GLY A 82 5.84 0.04 -3.36
C GLY A 82 6.81 0.33 -2.22
N THR A 83 6.80 1.58 -1.74
CA THR A 83 7.68 2.04 -0.67
C THR A 83 6.89 2.29 0.61
N LEU A 84 7.32 1.67 1.71
CA LEU A 84 6.88 1.96 3.06
C LEU A 84 7.94 2.81 3.76
N ILE A 85 7.56 4.00 4.20
CA ILE A 85 8.39 4.86 5.05
C ILE A 85 7.90 4.69 6.49
N VAL A 86 8.73 4.11 7.35
CA VAL A 86 8.47 4.02 8.78
C VAL A 86 9.03 5.27 9.45
N ASP A 87 8.15 6.15 9.87
CA ASP A 87 8.52 7.41 10.52
C ASP A 87 8.22 7.33 12.02
N GLY A 88 9.26 7.56 12.83
CA GLY A 88 9.18 7.48 14.29
C GLY A 88 8.52 8.69 14.95
N SER A 89 8.05 9.67 14.16
CA SER A 89 7.11 10.65 14.65
C SER A 89 5.84 9.90 15.02
N GLU A 90 5.69 9.57 16.30
CA GLU A 90 4.44 9.09 16.89
C GLU A 90 3.29 9.82 16.20
N GLY A 91 2.34 9.08 15.64
CA GLY A 91 1.24 9.61 14.83
C GLY A 91 0.43 10.67 15.56
N ASN A 92 0.94 11.90 15.64
CA ASN A 92 0.19 13.08 15.95
C ASN A 92 -0.25 13.58 14.59
N ALA A 93 -1.43 13.12 14.17
CA ALA A 93 -2.15 13.63 13.02
C ALA A 93 -2.29 15.15 13.19
N THR A 94 -1.26 15.89 12.78
CA THR A 94 -1.30 17.34 12.71
C THR A 94 -2.01 17.64 11.40
N SER A 95 -3.34 17.63 11.43
CA SER A 95 -4.13 18.18 10.34
C SER A 95 -3.83 19.68 10.25
N VAL A 96 -2.91 20.07 9.38
CA VAL A 96 -2.75 21.47 9.00
C VAL A 96 -4.03 21.84 8.24
N THR A 97 -4.96 22.48 8.94
CA THR A 97 -6.05 23.18 8.26
C THR A 97 -5.45 24.45 7.68
N VAL A 98 -5.26 24.49 6.37
CA VAL A 98 -4.97 25.75 5.67
C VAL A 98 -6.22 26.62 5.80
N VAL A 99 -6.22 27.56 6.76
CA VAL A 99 -7.09 28.73 6.68
C VAL A 99 -6.54 29.59 5.55
N GLN A 100 -7.13 29.44 4.37
CA GLN A 100 -6.91 30.38 3.29
C GLN A 100 -7.54 31.71 3.74
N GLU A 101 -6.72 32.70 4.08
CA GLU A 101 -7.21 34.08 4.20
C GLU A 101 -7.77 34.47 2.82
N PRO A 102 -8.99 35.04 2.70
CA PRO A 102 -9.35 35.68 1.46
C PRO A 102 -8.45 36.90 1.28
N ASP A 103 -7.43 36.74 0.44
CA ASP A 103 -6.67 37.84 -0.12
C ASP A 103 -7.61 38.61 -1.05
N THR A 104 -8.28 39.64 -0.53
CA THR A 104 -8.98 40.62 -1.37
C THR A 104 -8.53 42.02 -1.03
N ARG A 105 -7.32 42.35 -1.49
CA ARG A 105 -7.00 43.73 -1.86
C ARG A 105 -7.64 44.00 -3.21
N TYR A 106 -8.86 44.51 -3.22
CA TYR A 106 -9.40 45.15 -4.41
C TYR A 106 -9.39 46.66 -4.19
N THR A 107 -8.44 47.35 -4.81
CA THR A 107 -8.50 48.79 -5.03
C THR A 107 -9.50 49.06 -6.15
N ALA A 108 -10.58 49.77 -5.85
CA ALA A 108 -11.35 50.47 -6.88
C ALA A 108 -11.25 51.97 -6.62
N SER A 109 -10.61 52.68 -7.54
CA SER A 109 -10.75 54.13 -7.71
C SER A 109 -12.11 54.42 -8.32
N ASP A 110 -12.88 55.30 -7.68
CA ASP A 110 -13.60 56.41 -8.34
C ASP A 110 -13.78 57.55 -7.32
#